data_AF-A0A957S9W7-F1
#
_entry.id   AF-A0A957S9W7-F1
#
_cell.length_a   1.000
_cell.length_b   1.000
_cell.length_c   1.000
_cell.angle_alpha   90.00
_cell.angle_beta   90.00
_cell.angle_gamma   90.00
#
_symmetry.space_group_name_H-M   'P 1'
#
loop_
_entity.id
_entity.type
_entity.pdbx_description
1 polymer ?
#
loop_
_entity_poly.entity_id
_entity_poly.type
_entity_poly.pdbx_seq_one_letter_code
_entity_poly.pdbx_strand_id
1 'polypeptide(L)'
;PLSDCPRELGNLEVLAGSHTQSILPVHRAAGAGGLGVDADNLGLTWRGGDFAAGDVLIFHSHTVHRAIPNRTKDQLRISVDYRYQGVSQPIVADGLLPHYNRLTWDEIYADWTRPELQYYWRDLKLKVVERDRSYHQNAR
;
A
#
# COMPACT_ATOMS: atom_id res chain seq x y z
N PRO A 1 -7.11 -7.14 -8.09
CA PRO A 1 -6.05 -7.58 -9.03
C PRO A 1 -6.41 -7.17 -10.47
N LEU A 2 -5.44 -7.08 -11.39
CA LEU A 2 -5.70 -6.71 -12.80
C LEU A 2 -5.95 -7.92 -13.72
N SER A 3 -5.74 -9.12 -13.21
CA SER A 3 -6.06 -10.41 -13.82
C SER A 3 -6.61 -11.35 -12.76
N ASP A 4 -7.09 -12.53 -13.15
CA ASP A 4 -7.31 -13.61 -12.20
C ASP A 4 -6.01 -13.90 -11.45
N CYS A 5 -6.13 -14.13 -10.15
CA CYS A 5 -5.02 -14.32 -9.24
C CYS A 5 -5.35 -15.50 -8.32
N PRO A 6 -5.22 -16.74 -8.82
CA PRO A 6 -5.25 -17.90 -7.95
C PRO A 6 -4.09 -17.80 -6.95
N ARG A 7 -4.25 -18.42 -5.78
CA ARG A 7 -3.30 -18.33 -4.67
C ARG A 7 -1.87 -18.67 -5.09
N GLU A 8 -1.69 -19.65 -5.97
CA GLU A 8 -0.37 -20.07 -6.48
C GLU A 8 0.37 -18.99 -7.27
N LEU A 9 -0.35 -18.00 -7.83
CA LEU A 9 0.24 -16.86 -8.53
C LEU A 9 0.82 -15.82 -7.57
N GLY A 10 0.74 -16.07 -6.25
CA GLY A 10 1.38 -15.23 -5.26
C GLY A 10 0.48 -14.10 -4.76
N ASN A 11 -0.74 -14.40 -4.33
CA ASN A 11 -1.70 -13.38 -3.87
C ASN A 11 -1.24 -12.59 -2.62
N LEU A 12 -2.09 -11.69 -2.13
CA LEU A 12 -1.89 -11.00 -0.86
C LEU A 12 -2.61 -11.74 0.27
N GLU A 13 -1.92 -11.90 1.41
CA GLU A 13 -2.51 -12.35 2.67
C GLU A 13 -2.49 -11.21 3.70
N VAL A 14 -3.53 -11.14 4.52
CA VAL A 14 -3.64 -10.23 5.67
C VAL A 14 -3.66 -11.03 6.96
N LEU A 15 -3.01 -10.52 8.00
CA LEU A 15 -3.10 -11.10 9.33
C LEU A 15 -4.37 -10.57 10.00
N ALA A 16 -5.44 -11.37 9.97
CA ALA A 16 -6.76 -10.93 10.40
C ALA A 16 -6.75 -10.48 11.87
N GLY A 17 -7.28 -9.27 12.14
CA GLY A 17 -7.31 -8.67 13.49
C GLY A 17 -6.07 -7.86 13.87
N SER A 18 -4.98 -7.92 13.10
CA SER A 18 -3.70 -7.25 13.45
C SER A 18 -3.79 -5.73 13.54
N HIS A 19 -4.73 -5.10 12.83
CA HIS A 19 -4.97 -3.66 12.89
C HIS A 19 -5.31 -3.11 14.29
N THR A 20 -5.67 -3.98 15.24
CA THR A 20 -5.96 -3.62 16.63
C THR A 20 -4.70 -3.46 17.50
N GLN A 21 -3.52 -3.85 16.99
CA GLN A 21 -2.27 -3.91 17.75
C GLN A 21 -1.42 -2.63 17.65
N SER A 22 -2.01 -1.51 17.24
CA SER A 22 -1.28 -0.28 16.88
C SER A 22 -0.22 -0.53 15.78
N ILE A 23 0.73 0.40 15.60
CA ILE A 23 1.89 0.17 14.73
C ILE A 23 2.90 -0.70 15.49
N LEU A 24 3.17 -1.89 14.94
CA LEU A 24 4.12 -2.84 15.51
C LEU A 24 5.57 -2.34 15.42
N PRO A 25 6.47 -2.76 16.33
CA PRO A 25 7.89 -2.54 16.18
C PRO A 25 8.42 -3.08 14.84
N VAL A 26 9.24 -2.27 14.16
CA VAL A 26 9.84 -2.63 12.88
C VAL A 26 11.32 -2.97 13.03
N HIS A 27 11.79 -3.87 12.17
CA HIS A 27 13.20 -4.22 11.99
C HIS A 27 13.61 -4.03 10.53
N ARG A 28 14.91 -3.94 10.25
CA ARG A 28 15.40 -3.88 8.86
C ARG A 28 15.18 -5.21 8.14
N ALA A 29 14.56 -5.16 6.97
CA ALA A 29 14.30 -6.35 6.16
C ALA A 29 14.60 -6.10 4.68
N ALA A 30 14.92 -7.19 3.96
CA ALA A 30 15.02 -7.13 2.50
C ALA A 30 13.61 -7.02 1.89
N GLY A 31 13.44 -6.16 0.88
CA GLY A 31 12.20 -6.01 0.14
C GLY A 31 11.63 -4.60 0.16
N ALA A 32 10.33 -4.49 -0.11
CA ALA A 32 9.64 -3.20 -0.25
C ALA A 32 9.73 -2.38 1.04
N GLY A 33 10.19 -1.13 0.94
CA GLY A 33 10.33 -0.22 2.08
C GLY A 33 11.50 -0.51 3.02
N GLY A 34 12.24 -1.60 2.85
CA GLY A 34 13.42 -1.94 3.66
C GLY A 34 13.12 -2.25 5.13
N LEU A 35 11.86 -2.49 5.48
CA LEU A 35 11.38 -2.73 6.84
C LEU A 35 10.48 -3.97 6.89
N GLY A 36 10.50 -4.65 8.03
CA GLY A 36 9.67 -5.81 8.34
C GLY A 36 9.12 -5.74 9.77
N VAL A 37 8.20 -6.64 10.08
CA VAL A 37 7.61 -6.82 11.42
C VAL A 37 7.56 -8.29 11.79
N ASP A 38 7.81 -8.60 13.06
CA ASP A 38 7.70 -9.96 13.60
C ASP A 38 6.26 -10.19 14.10
N ALA A 39 5.43 -10.83 13.27
CA ALA A 39 4.01 -10.98 13.55
C ALA A 39 3.60 -12.35 14.14
N ASP A 40 4.54 -13.30 14.23
CA ASP A 40 4.26 -14.68 14.66
C ASP A 40 3.76 -14.77 16.11
N ASN A 41 4.22 -13.86 16.97
CA ASN A 41 3.85 -13.82 18.39
C ASN A 41 2.43 -13.26 18.65
N LEU A 42 1.73 -12.80 17.61
CA LEU A 42 0.39 -12.21 17.78
C LEU A 42 -0.71 -13.27 17.95
N GLY A 43 -0.44 -14.55 17.66
CA GLY A 43 -1.44 -15.62 17.73
C GLY A 43 -2.63 -15.43 16.77
N LEU A 44 -2.44 -14.61 15.72
CA LEU A 44 -3.47 -14.29 14.73
C LEU A 44 -3.36 -15.20 13.52
N THR A 45 -4.43 -15.24 12.71
CA THR A 45 -4.53 -16.11 11.54
C THR A 45 -4.35 -15.32 10.24
N TRP A 46 -3.42 -15.76 9.40
CA TRP A 46 -3.29 -15.27 8.02
C TRP A 46 -4.52 -15.67 7.20
N ARG A 47 -5.09 -14.70 6.49
CA ARG A 47 -6.25 -14.87 5.61
C ARG A 47 -5.91 -14.36 4.22
N GLY A 48 -6.32 -15.12 3.22
CA GLY A 48 -6.18 -14.84 1.80
C GLY A 48 -6.90 -15.94 1.02
N GLY A 49 -6.82 -15.88 -0.30
CA GLY A 49 -7.52 -16.85 -1.17
C GLY A 49 -7.42 -16.46 -2.63
N ASP A 50 -8.08 -17.22 -3.49
CA ASP A 50 -8.14 -16.88 -4.90
C ASP A 50 -8.91 -15.57 -5.09
N PHE A 51 -8.45 -14.76 -6.04
CA PHE A 51 -9.14 -13.55 -6.47
C PHE A 51 -9.39 -13.63 -7.98
N ALA A 52 -10.53 -13.11 -8.42
CA ALA A 52 -10.82 -12.89 -9.82
C ALA A 52 -10.44 -11.47 -10.25
N ALA A 53 -10.26 -11.26 -11.56
CA ALA A 53 -10.11 -9.92 -12.11
C ALA A 53 -11.29 -9.02 -11.69
N GLY A 54 -10.97 -7.84 -11.15
CA GLY A 54 -11.97 -6.90 -10.63
C GLY A 54 -12.27 -7.03 -9.13
N ASP A 55 -11.84 -8.10 -8.46
CA ASP A 55 -11.94 -8.19 -7.01
C ASP A 55 -11.11 -7.12 -6.31
N VAL A 56 -11.61 -6.66 -5.16
CA VAL A 56 -10.96 -5.63 -4.34
C VAL A 56 -10.76 -6.14 -2.92
N LEU A 57 -9.53 -6.02 -2.43
CA LEU A 57 -9.20 -6.24 -1.03
C LEU A 57 -8.95 -4.90 -0.34
N ILE A 58 -9.74 -4.58 0.69
CA ILE A 58 -9.62 -3.36 1.48
C ILE A 58 -9.28 -3.74 2.92
N PHE A 59 -8.26 -3.11 3.51
CA PHE A 59 -7.88 -3.33 4.91
C PHE A 59 -7.35 -2.04 5.55
N HIS A 60 -7.41 -1.99 6.88
CA HIS A 60 -6.95 -0.86 7.69
C HIS A 60 -5.42 -0.65 7.56
N SER A 61 -4.93 0.59 7.70
CA SER A 61 -3.51 0.95 7.56
C SER A 61 -2.55 0.19 8.49
N HIS A 62 -3.02 -0.23 9.65
CA HIS A 62 -2.27 -1.04 10.63
C HIS A 62 -2.38 -2.55 10.40
N THR A 63 -3.10 -3.00 9.37
CA THR A 63 -3.19 -4.44 9.06
C THR A 63 -1.85 -4.93 8.54
N VAL A 64 -1.24 -5.85 9.27
CA VAL A 64 -0.06 -6.58 8.77
C VAL A 64 -0.49 -7.43 7.58
N HIS A 65 0.26 -7.34 6.49
CA HIS A 65 -0.03 -8.04 5.24
C HIS A 65 1.27 -8.47 4.57
N ARG A 66 1.19 -9.49 3.71
CA ARG A 66 2.32 -9.98 2.93
C ARG A 66 1.87 -10.49 1.57
N ALA A 67 2.73 -10.37 0.58
CA ALA A 67 2.60 -11.17 -0.63
C ALA A 67 3.12 -12.58 -0.34
N ILE A 68 2.45 -13.60 -0.87
CA ILE A 68 3.02 -14.95 -0.91
C ILE A 68 3.78 -15.15 -2.23
N PRO A 69 4.76 -16.07 -2.30
CA PRO A 69 5.55 -16.27 -3.52
C PRO A 69 4.68 -16.73 -4.69
N ASN A 70 4.95 -16.19 -5.88
CA ASN A 70 4.43 -16.76 -7.12
C ASN A 70 5.17 -18.08 -7.40
N ARG A 71 4.42 -19.18 -7.47
CA ARG A 71 4.92 -20.55 -7.67
C ARG A 71 4.70 -21.06 -9.10
N THR A 72 4.06 -20.26 -9.95
CA THR A 72 3.91 -20.57 -11.38
C THR A 72 5.24 -20.38 -12.10
N LYS A 73 5.41 -21.08 -13.22
CA LYS A 73 6.68 -21.04 -13.98
C LYS A 73 6.71 -19.93 -15.03
N ASP A 74 5.54 -19.54 -15.52
CA ASP A 74 5.36 -18.79 -16.77
C ASP A 74 4.26 -17.73 -16.69
N GLN A 75 3.74 -17.43 -15.49
CA GLN A 75 2.69 -16.43 -15.30
C GLN A 75 3.14 -15.29 -14.39
N LEU A 76 2.74 -14.08 -14.74
CA LEU A 76 2.98 -12.88 -13.92
C LEU A 76 1.73 -12.54 -13.10
N ARG A 77 1.95 -12.13 -11.85
CA ARG A 77 0.91 -11.51 -11.04
C ARG A 77 0.89 -10.00 -11.30
N ILE A 78 -0.21 -9.50 -11.84
CA ILE A 78 -0.38 -8.07 -12.09
C ILE A 78 -1.46 -7.51 -11.16
N SER A 79 -1.09 -6.54 -10.34
CA SER A 79 -1.96 -5.90 -9.37
C SER A 79 -1.59 -4.44 -9.18
N VAL A 80 -2.55 -3.66 -8.70
CA VAL A 80 -2.37 -2.26 -8.28
C VAL A 80 -2.93 -2.10 -6.87
N ASP A 81 -2.31 -1.21 -6.10
CA ASP A 81 -2.71 -0.89 -4.74
C ASP A 81 -2.78 0.63 -4.54
N TYR A 82 -3.92 1.08 -4.02
CA TYR A 82 -4.23 2.48 -3.76
C TYR A 82 -4.49 2.69 -2.27
N ARG A 83 -4.23 3.91 -1.78
CA ARG A 83 -4.51 4.30 -0.38
C ARG A 83 -5.58 5.37 -0.39
N TYR A 84 -6.53 5.26 0.53
CA TYR A 84 -7.63 6.20 0.68
C TYR A 84 -7.65 6.72 2.12
N GLN A 85 -7.92 8.01 2.27
CA GLN A 85 -8.12 8.65 3.56
C GLN A 85 -9.23 9.69 3.45
N GLY A 86 -9.90 9.99 4.56
CA GLY A 86 -10.88 11.07 4.59
C GLY A 86 -10.20 12.42 4.37
N VAL A 87 -10.86 13.33 3.66
CA VAL A 87 -10.37 14.71 3.40
C VAL A 87 -10.10 15.49 4.71
N SER A 88 -10.82 15.15 5.78
CA SER A 88 -10.63 15.73 7.10
C SER A 88 -9.39 15.22 7.85
N GLN A 89 -8.74 14.16 7.36
CA GLN A 89 -7.58 13.55 7.99
C GLN A 89 -6.27 14.18 7.50
N PRO A 90 -5.20 14.21 8.33
CA PRO A 90 -3.89 14.67 7.90
C PRO A 90 -3.34 13.87 6.72
N ILE A 91 -2.77 14.54 5.72
CA ILE A 91 -2.06 13.90 4.59
C ILE A 91 -0.58 14.25 4.65
N VAL A 92 0.27 13.27 4.41
CA VAL A 92 1.71 13.48 4.38
C VAL A 92 2.12 14.24 3.12
N ALA A 93 3.00 15.25 3.24
CA ALA A 93 3.28 16.21 2.18
C ALA A 93 3.74 15.58 0.84
N ASP A 94 4.63 14.59 0.88
CA ASP A 94 5.08 13.87 -0.31
C ASP A 94 4.09 12.80 -0.79
N GLY A 95 3.04 12.50 -0.03
CA GLY A 95 1.91 11.70 -0.50
C GLY A 95 1.10 12.42 -1.59
N LEU A 96 1.32 13.73 -1.74
CA LEU A 96 0.77 14.56 -2.82
C LEU A 96 1.70 14.64 -4.04
N LEU A 97 2.84 13.96 -4.01
CA LEU A 97 3.79 13.91 -5.12
C LEU A 97 3.71 12.57 -5.86
N PRO A 98 4.12 12.51 -7.13
CA PRO A 98 4.19 11.25 -7.86
C PRO A 98 5.14 10.25 -7.19
N HIS A 99 4.89 8.95 -7.45
CA HIS A 99 5.64 7.88 -6.81
C HIS A 99 7.17 8.05 -6.99
N TYR A 100 7.89 8.15 -5.86
CA TYR A 100 9.35 8.34 -5.81
C TYR A 100 9.86 9.58 -6.57
N ASN A 101 8.98 10.54 -6.88
CA ASN A 101 9.30 11.69 -7.74
C ASN A 101 10.00 11.27 -9.05
N ARG A 102 9.65 10.09 -9.59
CA ARG A 102 10.23 9.58 -10.85
C ARG A 102 9.80 10.41 -12.06
N LEU A 103 8.65 11.04 -11.94
CA LEU A 103 8.06 11.98 -12.87
C LEU A 103 7.49 13.16 -12.07
N THR A 104 7.35 14.29 -12.73
CA THR A 104 6.56 15.44 -12.27
C THR A 104 5.08 15.21 -12.57
N TRP A 105 4.21 15.98 -11.91
CA TRP A 105 2.79 15.96 -12.25
C TRP A 105 2.52 16.48 -13.67
N ASP A 106 3.29 17.47 -14.14
CA ASP A 106 3.15 18.00 -15.50
C ASP A 106 3.46 16.93 -16.56
N GLU A 107 4.51 16.11 -16.35
CA GLU A 107 4.80 14.97 -17.23
C GLU A 107 3.69 13.92 -17.21
N ILE A 108 3.11 13.63 -16.04
CA ILE A 108 2.00 12.67 -15.91
C ILE A 108 0.75 13.19 -16.63
N TYR A 109 0.51 14.49 -16.59
CA TYR A 109 -0.67 15.13 -17.15
C TYR A 109 -0.54 15.55 -18.61
N ALA A 110 0.63 15.39 -19.24
CA ALA A 110 0.93 15.89 -20.58
C ALA A 110 -0.14 15.52 -21.63
N ASP A 111 -0.67 14.29 -21.57
CA ASP A 111 -1.65 13.78 -22.53
C ASP A 111 -3.05 13.53 -21.91
N TRP A 112 -3.29 14.05 -20.70
CA TRP A 112 -4.59 13.88 -20.04
C TRP A 112 -5.66 14.76 -20.68
N THR A 113 -6.79 14.15 -21.06
CA THR A 113 -7.93 14.84 -21.68
C THR A 113 -8.93 15.44 -20.69
N ARG A 114 -8.70 15.25 -19.39
CA ARG A 114 -9.61 15.65 -18.29
C ARG A 114 -8.93 16.66 -17.34
N PRO A 115 -8.88 17.96 -17.72
CA PRO A 115 -8.20 18.98 -16.93
C PRO A 115 -8.81 19.18 -15.54
N GLU A 116 -10.11 18.89 -15.37
CA GLU A 116 -10.81 19.01 -14.08
C GLU A 116 -10.34 17.99 -13.04
N LEU A 117 -9.63 16.93 -13.45
CA LEU A 117 -9.01 15.97 -12.54
C LEU A 117 -7.54 16.29 -12.25
N GLN A 118 -6.93 17.19 -13.00
CA GLN A 118 -5.53 17.55 -12.78
C GLN A 118 -5.46 18.42 -11.52
N TYR A 119 -4.58 18.05 -10.59
CA TYR A 119 -4.37 18.81 -9.36
C TYR A 119 -5.62 19.08 -8.51
N TYR A 120 -6.70 18.31 -8.68
CA TYR A 120 -8.00 18.56 -8.04
C TYR A 120 -7.92 18.71 -6.51
N TRP A 121 -6.93 18.06 -5.88
CA TRP A 121 -6.72 18.11 -4.44
C TRP A 121 -6.26 19.48 -3.93
N ARG A 122 -5.77 20.37 -4.80
CA ARG A 122 -5.38 21.75 -4.44
C ARG A 122 -6.57 22.60 -4.00
N ASP A 123 -7.77 22.26 -4.46
CA ASP A 123 -9.01 22.94 -4.08
C ASP A 123 -9.60 22.39 -2.77
N LEU A 124 -9.07 21.28 -2.26
CA LEU A 124 -9.49 20.69 -1.00
C LEU A 124 -8.76 21.38 0.18
N LYS A 125 -9.48 21.57 1.29
CA LYS A 125 -8.91 22.08 2.54
C LYS A 125 -8.14 20.99 3.29
N LEU A 126 -7.04 20.52 2.69
CA LEU A 126 -6.24 19.44 3.25
C LEU A 126 -5.38 19.93 4.42
N LYS A 127 -5.31 19.13 5.48
CA LYS A 127 -4.32 19.29 6.54
C LYS A 127 -3.04 18.56 6.13
N VAL A 128 -2.10 19.27 5.52
CA VAL A 128 -0.81 18.70 5.13
C VAL A 128 0.13 18.64 6.34
N VAL A 129 0.80 17.51 6.53
CA VAL A 129 1.77 17.30 7.61
C VAL A 129 3.10 16.76 7.08
N GLU A 130 4.17 17.02 7.83
CA GLU A 130 5.47 16.42 7.58
C GLU A 130 5.47 14.93 7.92
N ARG A 131 6.34 14.18 7.24
CA ARG A 131 6.48 12.75 7.54
C ARG A 131 7.20 12.52 8.85
N ASP A 132 6.57 11.71 9.66
CA ASP A 132 7.24 11.05 10.76
C ASP A 132 8.24 10.00 10.23
N ARG A 133 9.53 10.25 10.47
CA ARG A 133 10.63 9.36 10.11
C ARG A 133 11.06 8.44 11.25
N SER A 134 10.45 8.58 12.44
CA SER A 134 10.84 7.87 13.65
C SER A 134 10.82 6.34 13.46
N TYR A 135 9.84 5.80 12.74
CA TYR A 135 9.76 4.36 12.46
C TYR A 135 10.97 3.82 11.68
N HIS A 136 11.48 4.56 10.70
CA HIS A 136 12.65 4.14 9.93
C HIS A 136 13.95 4.35 10.71
N GLN A 137 14.02 5.42 11.51
CA GLN A 137 15.19 5.76 12.33
C GLN A 137 15.37 4.78 13.48
N ASN A 138 14.27 4.32 14.07
CA ASN A 138 14.25 3.41 15.23
C ASN A 138 14.13 1.93 14.84
N ALA A 139 14.19 1.62 13.54
CA ALA A 139 14.17 0.24 13.06
C ALA A 139 15.38 -0.53 13.61
N ARG A 140 15.09 -1.63 14.32
CA ARG A 140 16.11 -2.49 14.93
C ARG A 140 16.83 -3.35 13.90
#